data_AF-A0A7R9ZLC3-F1
#
_entry.id   AF-A0A7R9ZLC3-F1
#
_cell.length_a   1.000
_cell.length_b   1.000
_cell.length_c   1.000
_cell.angle_alpha   90.00
_cell.angle_beta   90.00
_cell.angle_gamma   90.00
#
_symmetry.space_group_name_H-M   'P 1'
#
loop_
_entity.id
_entity.type
_entity.pdbx_description
1 polymer ?
#
loop_
_entity_poly.entity_id
_entity_poly.type
_entity_poly.pdbx_seq_one_letter_code
_entity_poly.pdbx_strand_id
1 'polypeptide(L)'
;NQLLFRLKEYNEVLERTEGVMPDFVNPKYKDEAKTIFKKPTRLECMMQDFPTVLEKEETSKVGFTQLAADLCFSPVKNSVEDGCKLQEKGVHPGCAASGEADQYAAQRQFMRAIGCEVEDAEPVEYNGIKVTPGPAIVLKPDFACCPGEYKLKFPTPRKVKISARSTLVVRGPGVIIESLDLDGALVVDVDRGEEAVIRDLVVKNEGWKFDPQEDGESEITRMRGYTILRKEAKTVEVAAEPLSTDELEIEKKDSEWLVETEDTPA
;
A
#
# COMPACT_ATOMS: atom_id res chain seq x y z
N ASN A 1 13.48 3.88 1.17
CA ASN A 1 14.16 3.13 2.24
C ASN A 1 13.55 1.74 2.32
N GLN A 2 13.69 0.97 1.24
CA GLN A 2 13.26 -0.42 1.15
C GLN A 2 14.55 -1.23 1.17
N LEU A 3 14.90 -1.76 2.33
CA LEU A 3 16.19 -2.40 2.57
C LEU A 3 15.99 -3.91 2.57
N LEU A 4 16.76 -4.61 1.73
CA LEU A 4 16.69 -6.06 1.58
C LEU A 4 18.03 -6.65 1.97
N PHE A 5 18.02 -7.51 2.98
CA PHE A 5 19.24 -8.10 3.54
C PHE A 5 19.22 -9.62 3.39
N ARG A 6 20.39 -10.23 3.19
CA ARG A 6 20.53 -11.65 3.44
C ARG A 6 20.69 -11.86 4.95
N LEU A 7 19.76 -12.61 5.54
CA LEU A 7 19.58 -12.67 6.98
C LEU A 7 20.84 -13.13 7.74
N LYS A 8 21.56 -14.11 7.19
CA LYS A 8 22.80 -14.64 7.81
C LYS A 8 23.86 -13.55 7.97
N GLU A 9 24.21 -12.88 6.87
CA GLU A 9 25.22 -11.83 6.85
C GLU A 9 24.77 -10.60 7.66
N TYR A 10 23.48 -10.26 7.62
CA TYR A 10 22.94 -9.21 8.47
C TYR A 10 23.12 -9.52 9.97
N ASN A 11 22.87 -10.77 10.38
CA ASN A 11 23.03 -11.20 11.76
C ASN A 11 24.50 -11.18 12.21
N GLU A 12 25.42 -11.62 11.35
CA GLU A 12 26.88 -11.55 11.62
C GLU A 12 27.34 -10.10 11.89
N VAL A 13 26.85 -9.15 11.09
CA VAL A 13 27.14 -7.72 11.29
C VAL A 13 26.46 -7.19 12.56
N LEU A 14 25.22 -7.59 12.82
CA LEU A 14 24.47 -7.20 14.02
C LEU A 14 25.17 -7.66 15.30
N GLU A 15 25.63 -8.90 15.35
CA GLU A 15 26.42 -9.44 16.47
C GLU A 15 27.75 -8.70 16.64
N ARG A 16 28.44 -8.42 15.53
CA ARG A 16 29.73 -7.68 15.55
C ARG A 16 29.60 -6.23 16.01
N THR A 17 28.50 -5.57 15.65
CA THR A 17 28.29 -4.14 15.92
C THR A 17 27.40 -3.86 17.11
N GLU A 18 26.78 -4.90 17.70
CA GLU A 18 25.72 -4.80 18.71
C GLU A 18 24.56 -3.88 18.27
N GLY A 19 24.36 -3.73 16.96
CA GLY A 19 23.36 -2.83 16.37
C GLY A 19 23.73 -1.35 16.37
N VAL A 20 24.96 -0.99 16.76
CA VAL A 20 25.43 0.40 16.76
C VAL A 20 25.70 0.88 15.34
N MET A 21 25.00 1.93 14.93
CA MET A 21 25.19 2.63 13.65
C MET A 21 25.88 3.98 13.87
N PRO A 22 26.54 4.57 12.84
CA PRO A 22 27.10 5.89 12.97
C PRO A 22 26.04 6.96 13.28
N ASP A 23 26.37 7.83 14.22
CA ASP A 23 25.52 8.95 14.62
C ASP A 23 25.81 10.21 13.78
N PHE A 24 24.79 11.03 13.64
CA PHE A 24 24.87 12.39 13.10
C PHE A 24 23.96 13.33 13.89
N VAL A 25 24.05 14.63 13.60
CA VAL A 25 23.18 15.66 14.16
C VAL A 25 22.68 16.58 13.05
N ASN A 26 21.38 16.91 13.05
CA ASN A 26 20.77 17.80 12.05
C ASN A 26 20.04 18.99 12.69
N PRO A 27 20.76 19.96 13.27
CA PRO A 27 20.14 21.07 13.98
C PRO A 27 19.35 21.97 13.03
N LYS A 28 18.17 22.40 13.47
CA LYS A 28 17.41 23.45 12.78
C LYS A 28 17.68 24.79 13.45
N TYR A 29 18.15 25.76 12.67
CA TYR A 29 18.56 27.07 13.17
C TYR A 29 17.48 28.12 12.92
N LYS A 30 17.37 29.09 13.83
CA LYS A 30 16.46 30.24 13.70
C LYS A 30 17.10 31.35 12.87
N ASP A 31 18.41 31.45 12.93
CA ASP A 31 19.26 32.44 12.28
C ASP A 31 20.10 31.81 11.16
N GLU A 32 20.42 32.60 10.15
CA GLU A 32 21.28 32.17 9.03
C GLU A 32 22.71 31.86 9.47
N ALA A 33 23.20 32.52 10.53
CA ALA A 33 24.53 32.30 11.10
C ALA A 33 24.66 30.95 11.83
N LYS A 34 23.56 30.19 11.99
CA LYS A 34 23.52 28.87 12.63
C LYS A 34 24.06 28.88 14.07
N THR A 35 23.73 29.92 14.82
CA THR A 35 24.17 30.07 16.22
C THR A 35 23.06 29.80 17.23
N ILE A 36 21.79 29.89 16.82
CA ILE A 36 20.62 29.73 17.68
C ILE A 36 19.74 28.60 17.16
N PHE A 37 19.58 27.56 17.97
CA PHE A 37 18.64 26.48 17.64
C PHE A 37 17.19 26.99 17.64
N LYS A 38 16.45 26.67 16.57
CA LYS A 38 15.01 26.91 16.45
C LYS A 38 14.20 25.95 17.35
N LYS A 39 14.76 24.77 17.62
CA LYS A 39 14.22 23.72 18.50
C LYS A 39 15.37 22.88 19.05
N PRO A 40 15.23 22.24 20.23
CA PRO A 40 16.25 21.31 20.75
C PRO A 40 16.66 20.27 19.70
N THR A 41 17.96 19.98 19.63
CA THR A 41 18.53 18.99 18.71
C THR A 41 18.99 17.76 19.48
N ARG A 42 19.07 16.62 18.79
CA ARG A 42 19.48 15.33 19.34
C ARG A 42 20.41 14.62 18.36
N LEU A 43 21.15 13.63 18.85
CA LEU A 43 21.81 12.67 17.98
C LEU A 43 20.76 11.81 17.29
N GLU A 44 21.05 11.47 16.05
CA GLU A 44 20.22 10.64 15.18
C GLU A 44 21.15 9.64 14.47
N CYS A 45 20.64 8.47 14.15
CA CYS A 45 21.31 7.52 13.25
C CYS A 45 20.31 7.09 12.18
N MET A 46 20.78 6.58 11.04
CA MET A 46 19.89 6.12 9.97
C MET A 46 20.03 4.63 9.72
N MET A 47 18.88 3.94 9.59
CA MET A 47 18.88 2.50 9.28
C MET A 47 19.55 2.17 7.94
N GLN A 48 19.55 3.11 6.97
CA GLN A 48 20.23 2.91 5.69
C GLN A 48 21.73 3.19 5.72
N ASP A 49 22.28 3.63 6.85
CA ASP A 49 23.73 3.79 7.00
C ASP A 49 24.41 2.43 7.29
N PHE A 50 23.64 1.34 7.38
CA PHE A 50 24.17 -0.02 7.50
C PHE A 50 25.37 -0.35 6.57
N PRO A 51 25.42 0.07 5.28
CA PRO A 51 26.59 -0.18 4.44
C PRO A 51 27.91 0.41 4.96
N THR A 52 27.88 1.40 5.86
CA THR A 52 29.10 2.01 6.41
C THR A 52 29.76 1.17 7.50
N VAL A 53 29.04 0.20 8.08
CA VAL A 53 29.59 -0.73 9.09
C VAL A 53 30.02 -2.08 8.49
N LEU A 54 29.90 -2.21 7.17
CA LEU A 54 30.36 -3.37 6.43
C LEU A 54 31.86 -3.32 6.18
N GLU A 55 32.50 -4.48 6.24
CA GLU A 55 33.91 -4.66 5.91
C GLU A 55 34.10 -4.88 4.40
N LYS A 56 35.35 -4.88 3.92
CA LYS A 56 35.67 -4.82 2.47
C LYS A 56 34.93 -5.86 1.63
N GLU A 57 34.94 -7.13 2.04
CA GLU A 57 34.30 -8.18 1.26
C GLU A 57 32.76 -8.04 1.28
N GLU A 58 32.18 -7.66 2.42
CA GLU A 58 30.75 -7.43 2.58
C GLU A 58 30.28 -6.23 1.73
N THR A 59 31.05 -5.14 1.76
CA THR A 59 30.79 -3.90 1.01
C THR A 59 30.73 -4.17 -0.50
N SER A 60 31.59 -5.07 -1.00
CA SER A 60 31.61 -5.43 -2.43
C SER A 60 30.33 -6.13 -2.93
N LYS A 61 29.50 -6.62 -2.00
CA LYS A 61 28.24 -7.34 -2.27
C LYS A 61 27.01 -6.44 -2.12
N VAL A 62 27.18 -5.16 -1.76
CA VAL A 62 26.08 -4.19 -1.68
C VAL A 62 25.70 -3.74 -3.08
N GLY A 63 24.40 -3.73 -3.36
CA GLY A 63 23.85 -3.31 -4.65
C GLY A 63 22.60 -2.45 -4.49
N PHE A 64 22.21 -1.82 -5.59
CA PHE A 64 20.98 -1.02 -5.67
C PHE A 64 20.11 -1.55 -6.80
N THR A 65 18.83 -1.78 -6.50
CA THR A 65 17.82 -2.10 -7.50
C THR A 65 16.98 -0.86 -7.75
N GLN A 66 17.01 -0.35 -8.98
CA GLN A 66 16.18 0.77 -9.39
C GLN A 66 14.87 0.27 -9.97
N LEU A 67 13.77 0.82 -9.48
CA LEU A 67 12.41 0.55 -9.96
C LEU A 67 11.76 1.87 -10.41
N ALA A 68 10.74 1.77 -11.25
CA ALA A 68 9.96 2.93 -11.67
C ALA A 68 9.23 3.53 -10.46
N ALA A 69 9.37 4.84 -10.25
CA ALA A 69 8.91 5.51 -9.03
C ALA A 69 7.39 5.43 -8.85
N ASP A 70 6.64 5.48 -9.96
CA ASP A 70 5.18 5.36 -10.01
C ASP A 70 4.65 3.99 -9.54
N LEU A 71 5.49 2.95 -9.53
CA LEU A 71 5.13 1.62 -9.04
C LEU A 71 5.59 1.33 -7.61
N CYS A 72 6.61 2.04 -7.12
CA CYS A 72 7.28 1.66 -5.87
C CYS A 72 7.50 2.80 -4.86
N PHE A 73 7.05 4.03 -5.17
CA PHE A 73 7.31 5.19 -4.34
C PHE A 73 6.09 6.11 -4.21
N SER A 74 5.21 5.75 -3.26
CA SER A 74 3.96 6.48 -2.96
C SER A 74 3.92 6.92 -1.49
N PRO A 75 4.81 7.82 -1.03
CA PRO A 75 4.85 8.22 0.36
C PRO A 75 3.67 9.10 0.73
N VAL A 76 3.17 8.97 1.95
CA VAL A 76 2.24 9.91 2.58
C VAL A 76 2.96 10.51 3.79
N LYS A 77 3.63 11.65 3.59
CA LYS A 77 4.50 12.26 4.59
C LYS A 77 4.40 13.78 4.69
N ASN A 78 3.79 14.42 3.70
CA ASN A 78 3.68 15.86 3.61
C ASN A 78 2.26 16.32 3.93
N SER A 79 2.16 17.50 4.54
CA SER A 79 0.91 18.25 4.58
C SER A 79 0.46 18.62 3.16
N VAL A 80 -0.82 18.94 2.99
CA VAL A 80 -1.34 19.44 1.70
C VAL A 80 -0.57 20.68 1.24
N GLU A 81 -0.33 21.62 2.15
CA GLU A 81 0.39 22.88 1.84
C GLU A 81 1.81 22.61 1.31
N ASP A 82 2.57 21.73 1.98
CA ASP A 82 3.92 21.39 1.53
C ASP A 82 3.91 20.54 0.26
N GLY A 83 2.89 19.69 0.09
CA GLY A 83 2.66 18.94 -1.13
C GLY A 83 2.44 19.82 -2.35
N CYS A 84 1.62 20.88 -2.23
CA CYS A 84 1.41 21.86 -3.28
C CYS A 84 2.73 22.52 -3.71
N LYS A 85 3.55 22.96 -2.75
CA LYS A 85 4.88 23.55 -3.01
C LYS A 85 5.85 22.58 -3.71
N LEU A 86 5.73 21.28 -3.46
CA LEU A 86 6.53 20.25 -4.15
C LEU A 86 6.01 20.01 -5.57
N GLN A 87 4.69 19.92 -5.73
CA GLN A 87 4.04 19.73 -7.02
C GLN A 87 4.36 20.87 -8.00
N GLU A 88 4.37 22.12 -7.53
CA GLU A 88 4.78 23.29 -8.34
C GLU A 88 6.21 23.19 -8.89
N LYS A 89 7.07 22.43 -8.21
CA LYS A 89 8.45 22.16 -8.63
C LYS A 89 8.58 20.88 -9.47
N GLY A 90 7.46 20.26 -9.83
CA GLY A 90 7.43 18.97 -10.53
C GLY A 90 7.87 17.79 -9.68
N VAL A 91 7.84 17.92 -8.35
CA VAL A 91 8.17 16.84 -7.41
C VAL A 91 6.90 16.19 -6.90
N HIS A 92 6.92 14.87 -6.70
CA HIS A 92 5.77 14.14 -6.16
C HIS A 92 5.29 14.77 -4.82
N PRO A 93 3.99 15.11 -4.69
CA PRO A 93 3.49 15.85 -3.55
C PRO A 93 3.57 15.07 -2.24
N GLY A 94 3.41 13.74 -2.29
CA GLY A 94 3.58 12.87 -1.12
C GLY A 94 2.55 13.13 0.01
N CYS A 95 1.33 13.47 -0.38
CA CYS A 95 0.17 13.72 0.48
C CYS A 95 -0.79 12.52 0.46
N ALA A 96 -1.83 12.56 1.31
CA ALA A 96 -2.80 11.47 1.38
C ALA A 96 -3.56 11.25 0.06
N ALA A 97 -3.97 12.34 -0.60
CA ALA A 97 -4.66 12.28 -1.90
C ALA A 97 -3.80 11.61 -2.98
N SER A 98 -2.54 12.02 -3.12
CA SER A 98 -1.61 11.43 -4.09
C SER A 98 -1.28 9.97 -3.76
N GLY A 99 -1.04 9.67 -2.48
CA GLY A 99 -0.73 8.29 -2.07
C GLY A 99 -1.88 7.33 -2.35
N GLU A 100 -3.13 7.74 -2.11
CA GLU A 100 -4.31 6.92 -2.45
C GLU A 100 -4.46 6.73 -3.98
N ALA A 101 -4.27 7.81 -4.75
CA ALA A 101 -4.34 7.74 -6.21
C ALA A 101 -3.24 6.85 -6.82
N ASP A 102 -2.02 6.89 -6.27
CA ASP A 102 -0.92 6.02 -6.71
C ASP A 102 -1.24 4.55 -6.49
N GLN A 103 -1.88 4.20 -5.38
CA GLN A 103 -2.29 2.81 -5.12
C GLN A 103 -3.25 2.34 -6.20
N TYR A 104 -4.26 3.15 -6.56
CA TYR A 104 -5.16 2.80 -7.66
C TYR A 104 -4.42 2.73 -9.00
N ALA A 105 -3.53 3.68 -9.27
CA ALA A 105 -2.74 3.72 -10.50
C ALA A 105 -1.89 2.45 -10.70
N ALA A 106 -1.23 1.97 -9.64
CA ALA A 106 -0.46 0.73 -9.69
C ALA A 106 -1.34 -0.48 -10.11
N GLN A 107 -2.54 -0.60 -9.55
CA GLN A 107 -3.48 -1.67 -9.93
C GLN A 107 -3.87 -1.58 -11.41
N ARG A 108 -4.19 -0.36 -11.88
CA ARG A 108 -4.53 -0.14 -13.30
C ARG A 108 -3.38 -0.51 -14.22
N GLN A 109 -2.15 -0.12 -13.87
CA GLN A 109 -0.95 -0.47 -14.62
C GLN A 109 -0.74 -1.99 -14.70
N PHE A 110 -0.85 -2.71 -13.58
CA PHE A 110 -0.72 -4.17 -13.56
C PHE A 110 -1.81 -4.88 -14.37
N MET A 111 -3.06 -4.44 -14.26
CA MET A 111 -4.17 -5.01 -15.03
C MET A 111 -4.00 -4.75 -16.53
N ARG A 112 -3.59 -3.54 -16.94
CA ARG A 112 -3.27 -3.25 -18.34
C ARG A 112 -2.11 -4.09 -18.84
N ALA A 113 -1.08 -4.30 -18.03
CA ALA A 113 0.10 -5.08 -18.39
C ALA A 113 -0.22 -6.56 -18.72
N ILE A 114 -1.28 -7.12 -18.13
CA ILE A 114 -1.76 -8.46 -18.47
C ILE A 114 -2.81 -8.48 -19.60
N GLY A 115 -3.27 -7.31 -20.05
CA GLY A 115 -4.16 -7.16 -21.20
C GLY A 115 -5.61 -6.81 -20.88
N CYS A 116 -5.94 -6.39 -19.65
CA CYS A 116 -7.25 -5.85 -19.32
C CYS A 116 -7.45 -4.46 -19.94
N GLU A 117 -8.68 -4.13 -20.33
CA GLU A 117 -9.06 -2.81 -20.80
C GLU A 117 -9.50 -1.95 -19.61
N VAL A 118 -8.58 -1.17 -19.06
CA VAL A 118 -8.84 -0.30 -17.91
C VAL A 118 -8.61 1.14 -18.32
N GLU A 119 -9.62 1.99 -18.23
CA GLU A 119 -9.49 3.42 -18.56
C GLU A 119 -8.79 4.20 -17.44
N ASP A 120 -8.40 5.45 -17.68
CA ASP A 120 -8.01 6.39 -16.62
C ASP A 120 -9.09 7.49 -16.54
N ALA A 121 -9.43 7.91 -15.32
CA ALA A 121 -10.25 9.10 -15.12
C ALA A 121 -9.49 10.37 -15.52
N GLU A 122 -10.26 11.40 -15.85
CA GLU A 122 -9.69 12.74 -16.01
C GLU A 122 -9.03 13.20 -14.70
N PRO A 123 -7.88 13.91 -14.77
CA PRO A 123 -7.26 14.48 -13.58
C PRO A 123 -8.20 15.44 -12.85
N VAL A 124 -8.21 15.35 -11.53
CA VAL A 124 -8.97 16.24 -10.63
C VAL A 124 -8.03 16.84 -9.60
N GLU A 125 -8.50 17.88 -8.91
CA GLU A 125 -7.75 18.57 -7.89
C GLU A 125 -8.50 18.52 -6.56
N TYR A 126 -7.81 18.11 -5.50
CA TYR A 126 -8.31 18.11 -4.12
C TYR A 126 -7.37 18.95 -3.26
N ASN A 127 -7.88 20.07 -2.72
CA ASN A 127 -7.12 21.02 -1.91
C ASN A 127 -5.77 21.44 -2.58
N GLY A 128 -5.75 21.60 -3.91
CA GLY A 128 -4.54 21.96 -4.68
C GLY A 128 -3.68 20.78 -5.14
N ILE A 129 -3.93 19.57 -4.66
CA ILE A 129 -3.20 18.36 -5.08
C ILE A 129 -3.88 17.74 -6.30
N LYS A 130 -3.14 17.60 -7.40
CA LYS A 130 -3.65 17.04 -8.67
C LYS A 130 -3.47 15.53 -8.68
N VAL A 131 -4.53 14.79 -8.97
CA VAL A 131 -4.53 13.32 -8.98
C VAL A 131 -5.39 12.77 -10.11
N THR A 132 -5.11 11.54 -10.54
CA THR A 132 -6.01 10.73 -11.38
C THR A 132 -6.78 9.76 -10.47
N PRO A 133 -8.07 10.04 -10.16
CA PRO A 133 -8.76 9.42 -9.02
C PRO A 133 -9.26 8.00 -9.30
N GLY A 134 -9.40 7.61 -10.57
CA GLY A 134 -10.09 6.38 -10.92
C GLY A 134 -9.63 5.75 -12.25
N PRO A 135 -10.13 4.55 -12.55
CA PRO A 135 -10.95 3.69 -11.69
C PRO A 135 -10.25 3.30 -10.40
N ALA A 136 -11.04 3.18 -9.33
CA ALA A 136 -10.59 2.82 -8.00
C ALA A 136 -10.63 1.29 -7.86
N ILE A 137 -9.48 0.65 -8.01
CA ILE A 137 -9.36 -0.80 -7.97
C ILE A 137 -8.65 -1.19 -6.67
N VAL A 138 -9.31 -2.04 -5.88
CA VAL A 138 -8.82 -2.54 -4.60
C VAL A 138 -8.88 -4.05 -4.60
N LEU A 139 -7.73 -4.67 -4.81
CA LEU A 139 -7.55 -6.12 -4.78
C LEU A 139 -6.97 -6.48 -3.40
N LYS A 140 -7.73 -7.19 -2.57
CA LYS A 140 -7.24 -7.56 -1.24
C LYS A 140 -6.11 -8.60 -1.35
N PRO A 141 -5.17 -8.63 -0.39
CA PRO A 141 -4.02 -9.54 -0.45
C PRO A 141 -4.37 -11.03 -0.50
N ASP A 142 -5.55 -11.42 -0.02
CA ASP A 142 -6.03 -12.81 -0.11
C ASP A 142 -6.58 -13.17 -1.48
N PHE A 143 -7.00 -12.19 -2.29
CA PHE A 143 -7.32 -12.38 -3.70
C PHE A 143 -6.05 -12.46 -4.55
N ALA A 144 -5.18 -11.45 -4.46
CA ALA A 144 -3.91 -11.42 -5.15
C ALA A 144 -2.86 -10.65 -4.31
N CYS A 145 -1.81 -11.35 -3.87
CA CYS A 145 -0.75 -10.77 -3.04
C CYS A 145 0.30 -10.04 -3.88
N CYS A 146 0.60 -10.57 -5.07
CA CYS A 146 1.57 -9.98 -5.98
C CYS A 146 1.07 -9.93 -7.43
N PRO A 147 1.59 -9.01 -8.27
CA PRO A 147 1.20 -8.90 -9.68
C PRO A 147 1.39 -10.20 -10.49
N GLY A 148 2.30 -11.09 -10.05
CA GLY A 148 2.52 -12.40 -10.68
C GLY A 148 1.27 -13.30 -10.69
N GLU A 149 0.36 -13.11 -9.74
CA GLU A 149 -0.87 -13.92 -9.60
C GLU A 149 -1.99 -13.43 -10.52
N TYR A 150 -1.88 -12.24 -11.13
CA TYR A 150 -3.00 -11.61 -11.83
C TYR A 150 -3.46 -12.42 -13.04
N LYS A 151 -2.53 -13.10 -13.74
CA LYS A 151 -2.90 -13.97 -14.88
C LYS A 151 -3.73 -15.19 -14.46
N LEU A 152 -3.60 -15.63 -13.21
CA LEU A 152 -4.44 -16.71 -12.66
C LEU A 152 -5.83 -16.19 -12.31
N LYS A 153 -5.91 -14.96 -11.81
CA LYS A 153 -7.16 -14.32 -11.38
C LYS A 153 -7.97 -13.73 -12.53
N PHE A 154 -7.29 -13.34 -13.60
CA PHE A 154 -7.87 -12.80 -14.83
C PHE A 154 -7.41 -13.64 -16.04
N PRO A 155 -7.93 -14.89 -16.20
CA PRO A 155 -7.46 -15.82 -17.22
C PRO A 155 -7.76 -15.37 -18.66
N THR A 156 -8.78 -14.53 -18.85
CA THR A 156 -9.16 -13.94 -20.14
C THR A 156 -9.18 -12.42 -20.07
N PRO A 157 -8.01 -11.76 -19.86
CA PRO A 157 -7.93 -10.36 -19.45
C PRO A 157 -8.53 -9.40 -20.48
N ARG A 158 -8.47 -9.71 -21.78
CA ARG A 158 -9.10 -8.91 -22.85
C ARG A 158 -10.63 -8.83 -22.77
N LYS A 159 -11.28 -9.67 -21.95
CA LYS A 159 -12.72 -9.61 -21.69
C LYS A 159 -13.06 -8.87 -20.40
N VAL A 160 -12.08 -8.25 -19.76
CA VAL A 160 -12.24 -7.45 -18.54
C VAL A 160 -12.09 -5.98 -18.92
N LYS A 161 -13.20 -5.27 -18.87
CA LYS A 161 -13.34 -3.86 -19.21
C LYS A 161 -13.79 -3.07 -17.98
N ILE A 162 -13.06 -2.03 -17.63
CA ILE A 162 -13.33 -1.19 -16.46
C ILE A 162 -13.27 0.28 -16.87
N SER A 163 -14.42 0.95 -16.79
CA SER A 163 -14.55 2.37 -17.15
C SER A 163 -13.80 3.30 -16.19
N ALA A 164 -13.52 4.52 -16.64
CA ALA A 164 -12.84 5.58 -15.89
C ALA A 164 -13.47 5.87 -14.51
N ARG A 165 -14.80 5.77 -14.40
CA ARG A 165 -15.58 6.09 -13.19
C ARG A 165 -15.80 4.91 -12.26
N SER A 166 -15.27 3.74 -12.60
CA SER A 166 -15.61 2.51 -11.91
C SER A 166 -14.87 2.33 -10.58
N THR A 167 -15.47 1.53 -9.70
CA THR A 167 -14.84 1.00 -8.50
C THR A 167 -14.94 -0.52 -8.48
N LEU A 168 -13.81 -1.20 -8.30
CA LEU A 168 -13.75 -2.65 -8.18
C LEU A 168 -13.09 -3.02 -6.85
N VAL A 169 -13.80 -3.71 -5.98
CA VAL A 169 -13.26 -4.26 -4.73
C VAL A 169 -13.36 -5.77 -4.78
N VAL A 170 -12.26 -6.48 -4.57
CA VAL A 170 -12.24 -7.96 -4.61
C VAL A 170 -11.55 -8.52 -3.36
N ARG A 171 -12.25 -9.40 -2.66
CA ARG A 171 -11.75 -10.25 -1.57
C ARG A 171 -11.99 -11.71 -1.91
N GLY A 172 -11.05 -12.57 -1.52
CA GLY A 172 -11.25 -14.02 -1.51
C GLY A 172 -10.29 -14.76 -2.45
N PRO A 173 -9.61 -15.81 -1.96
CA PRO A 173 -8.64 -16.56 -2.77
C PRO A 173 -9.29 -17.36 -3.91
N GLY A 174 -10.55 -17.79 -3.76
CA GLY A 174 -11.28 -18.57 -4.77
C GLY A 174 -11.96 -17.73 -5.86
N VAL A 175 -11.75 -16.40 -5.89
CA VAL A 175 -12.33 -15.56 -6.93
C VAL A 175 -11.51 -15.64 -8.22
N ILE A 176 -12.19 -15.86 -9.34
CA ILE A 176 -11.65 -15.78 -10.70
C ILE A 176 -12.56 -14.88 -11.55
N ILE A 177 -11.98 -13.94 -12.29
CA ILE A 177 -12.71 -13.01 -13.17
C ILE A 177 -12.35 -13.32 -14.62
N GLU A 178 -13.22 -14.08 -15.30
CA GLU A 178 -13.04 -14.43 -16.70
C GLU A 178 -13.51 -13.28 -17.62
N SER A 179 -14.70 -12.73 -17.39
CA SER A 179 -15.23 -11.61 -18.18
C SER A 179 -16.08 -10.66 -17.35
N LEU A 180 -15.84 -9.37 -17.54
CA LEU A 180 -16.46 -8.28 -16.79
C LEU A 180 -16.54 -7.02 -17.66
N ASP A 181 -17.70 -6.38 -17.70
CA ASP A 181 -17.89 -5.02 -18.22
C ASP A 181 -18.44 -4.14 -17.09
N LEU A 182 -17.57 -3.31 -16.51
CA LEU A 182 -17.84 -2.55 -15.31
C LEU A 182 -17.87 -1.04 -15.59
N ASP A 183 -19.04 -0.45 -15.44
CA ASP A 183 -19.33 0.99 -15.46
C ASP A 183 -20.14 1.39 -14.21
N GLY A 184 -19.43 1.55 -13.08
CA GLY A 184 -20.03 1.74 -11.75
C GLY A 184 -19.21 1.05 -10.67
N ALA A 185 -19.84 0.62 -9.58
CA ALA A 185 -19.17 -0.10 -8.49
C ALA A 185 -19.56 -1.58 -8.44
N LEU A 186 -18.56 -2.44 -8.28
CA LEU A 186 -18.68 -3.87 -8.03
C LEU A 186 -17.84 -4.24 -6.80
N VAL A 187 -18.46 -4.93 -5.86
CA VAL A 187 -17.80 -5.56 -4.71
C VAL A 187 -17.97 -7.06 -4.85
N VAL A 188 -16.86 -7.78 -4.94
CA VAL A 188 -16.83 -9.25 -4.90
C VAL A 188 -16.19 -9.65 -3.58
N ASP A 189 -16.94 -10.38 -2.78
CA ASP A 189 -16.54 -10.79 -1.45
C ASP A 189 -16.82 -12.28 -1.22
N VAL A 190 -15.76 -13.08 -1.25
CA VAL A 190 -15.86 -14.55 -1.14
C VAL A 190 -15.02 -15.01 0.04
N ASP A 191 -15.64 -15.77 0.93
CA ASP A 191 -14.97 -16.31 2.10
C ASP A 191 -13.90 -17.36 1.72
N ARG A 192 -12.96 -17.59 2.64
CA ARG A 192 -11.94 -18.61 2.44
C ARG A 192 -12.58 -19.99 2.38
N GLY A 193 -12.16 -20.80 1.40
CA GLY A 193 -12.74 -22.12 1.16
C GLY A 193 -13.84 -22.10 0.09
N GLU A 194 -14.40 -20.92 -0.18
CA GLU A 194 -15.42 -20.73 -1.22
C GLU A 194 -14.82 -20.26 -2.54
N GLU A 195 -15.57 -20.47 -3.62
CA GLU A 195 -15.16 -20.09 -4.98
C GLU A 195 -16.24 -19.25 -5.67
N ALA A 196 -15.80 -18.27 -6.46
CA ALA A 196 -16.68 -17.56 -7.38
C ALA A 196 -15.98 -17.29 -8.70
N VAL A 197 -16.61 -17.71 -9.80
CA VAL A 197 -16.14 -17.41 -11.15
C VAL A 197 -17.07 -16.39 -11.79
N ILE A 198 -16.54 -15.20 -12.05
CA ILE A 198 -17.26 -14.10 -12.69
C ILE A 198 -17.16 -14.28 -14.21
N ARG A 199 -18.31 -14.57 -14.84
CA ARG A 199 -18.47 -14.75 -16.28
C ARG A 199 -19.57 -13.86 -16.82
N ASP A 200 -19.24 -13.18 -17.91
CA ASP A 200 -20.12 -12.34 -18.74
C ASP A 200 -20.94 -11.35 -17.91
N LEU A 201 -20.32 -10.86 -16.82
CA LEU A 201 -20.96 -9.97 -15.88
C LEU A 201 -20.89 -8.54 -16.42
N VAL A 202 -22.05 -7.94 -16.63
CA VAL A 202 -22.19 -6.52 -16.94
C VAL A 202 -22.73 -5.79 -15.70
N VAL A 203 -22.06 -4.73 -15.28
CA VAL A 203 -22.46 -3.90 -14.13
C VAL A 203 -22.53 -2.44 -14.57
N LYS A 204 -23.74 -1.87 -14.51
CA LYS A 204 -24.00 -0.45 -14.79
C LYS A 204 -24.83 0.13 -13.66
N ASN A 205 -24.25 1.03 -12.87
CA ASN A 205 -24.88 1.62 -11.69
C ASN A 205 -24.32 3.02 -11.34
N GLU A 206 -24.91 3.70 -10.35
CA GLU A 206 -24.47 5.04 -9.94
C GLU A 206 -23.04 5.08 -9.36
N GLY A 207 -22.51 3.93 -8.96
CA GLY A 207 -21.15 3.74 -8.50
C GLY A 207 -20.82 4.52 -7.23
N TRP A 208 -19.52 4.66 -6.97
CA TRP A 208 -19.02 5.47 -5.86
C TRP A 208 -18.42 6.76 -6.41
N LYS A 209 -18.68 7.88 -5.72
CA LYS A 209 -18.25 9.21 -6.15
C LYS A 209 -17.30 9.81 -5.13
N PHE A 210 -16.26 10.46 -5.62
CA PHE A 210 -15.31 11.19 -4.82
C PHE A 210 -15.84 12.62 -4.71
N ASP A 211 -16.34 12.96 -3.54
CA ASP A 211 -16.96 14.26 -3.25
C ASP A 211 -15.93 15.17 -2.57
N PRO A 212 -15.47 16.25 -3.24
CA PRO A 212 -14.50 17.18 -2.66
C PRO A 212 -14.98 17.78 -1.34
N GLN A 213 -14.09 17.83 -0.35
CA GLN A 213 -14.36 18.32 0.99
C GLN A 213 -13.13 19.07 1.50
N GLU A 214 -13.13 20.40 1.41
CA GLU A 214 -12.02 21.24 1.89
C GLU A 214 -11.91 21.15 3.43
N ASP A 215 -13.03 21.36 4.12
CA ASP A 215 -13.13 21.35 5.58
C ASP A 215 -13.83 20.09 6.11
N GLY A 216 -13.28 18.92 5.74
CA GLY A 216 -13.82 17.63 6.20
C GLY A 216 -13.91 17.51 7.73
N GLU A 217 -14.93 16.80 8.22
CA GLU A 217 -15.14 16.61 9.67
C GLU A 217 -13.99 15.83 10.33
N SER A 218 -13.46 14.82 9.63
CA SER A 218 -12.36 13.98 10.11
C SER A 218 -11.00 14.44 9.58
N GLU A 219 -9.94 14.16 10.34
CA GLU A 219 -8.56 14.40 9.88
C GLU A 219 -8.25 13.63 8.58
N ILE A 220 -8.78 12.42 8.44
CA ILE A 220 -8.60 11.59 7.24
C ILE A 220 -9.16 12.30 6.01
N THR A 221 -10.35 12.89 6.14
CA THR A 221 -11.00 13.66 5.08
C THR A 221 -10.22 14.93 4.77
N ARG A 222 -9.82 15.70 5.78
CA ARG A 222 -9.04 16.94 5.60
C ARG A 222 -7.69 16.69 4.90
N MET A 223 -7.01 15.60 5.25
CA MET A 223 -5.71 15.26 4.64
C MET A 223 -5.82 14.88 3.17
N ARG A 224 -6.93 14.26 2.74
CA ARG A 224 -7.14 13.83 1.34
C ARG A 224 -7.99 14.79 0.50
N GLY A 225 -8.77 15.66 1.13
CA GLY A 225 -9.60 16.67 0.47
C GLY A 225 -10.89 16.15 -0.16
N TYR A 226 -11.35 14.96 0.20
CA TYR A 226 -12.63 14.39 -0.27
C TYR A 226 -13.16 13.28 0.63
N THR A 227 -14.45 12.99 0.48
CA THR A 227 -15.10 11.77 0.96
C THR A 227 -15.56 10.88 -0.19
N ILE A 228 -15.79 9.59 0.08
CA ILE A 228 -16.31 8.67 -0.91
C ILE A 228 -17.80 8.45 -0.64
N LEU A 229 -18.65 8.99 -1.51
CA LEU A 229 -20.09 8.76 -1.51
C LEU A 229 -20.40 7.44 -2.22
N ARG A 230 -20.71 6.41 -1.43
CA ARG A 230 -21.09 5.07 -1.93
C ARG A 230 -22.57 5.05 -2.35
N LYS A 231 -22.88 5.61 -3.53
CA LYS A 231 -24.27 5.76 -4.00
C LYS A 231 -24.91 4.40 -4.32
N GLU A 232 -24.21 3.57 -5.08
CA GLU A 232 -24.70 2.25 -5.47
C GLU A 232 -23.51 1.30 -5.69
N ALA A 233 -23.72 0.00 -5.47
CA ALA A 233 -22.79 -1.06 -5.86
C ALA A 233 -23.56 -2.36 -6.13
N LYS A 234 -23.09 -3.14 -7.12
CA LYS A 234 -23.45 -4.56 -7.20
C LYS A 234 -22.53 -5.33 -6.26
N THR A 235 -23.10 -6.20 -5.44
CA THR A 235 -22.34 -7.06 -4.54
C THR A 235 -22.51 -8.52 -4.94
N VAL A 236 -21.39 -9.25 -5.02
CA VAL A 236 -21.35 -10.71 -5.15
C VAL A 236 -20.73 -11.23 -3.86
N GLU A 237 -21.55 -11.86 -3.03
CA GLU A 237 -21.15 -12.43 -1.74
C GLU A 237 -21.31 -13.94 -1.75
N VAL A 238 -20.26 -14.66 -1.34
CA VAL A 238 -20.31 -16.11 -1.08
C VAL A 238 -19.73 -16.33 0.32
N ALA A 239 -20.62 -16.63 1.26
CA ALA A 239 -20.26 -16.89 2.64
C ALA A 239 -20.03 -18.38 2.85
N ALA A 240 -19.02 -18.73 3.64
CA ALA A 240 -18.82 -20.12 4.06
C ALA A 240 -19.97 -20.53 4.99
N GLU A 241 -20.38 -21.81 4.92
CA GLU A 241 -21.27 -22.33 5.96
C GLU A 241 -20.57 -22.22 7.33
N PRO A 242 -21.28 -21.77 8.37
CA PRO A 242 -20.69 -21.72 9.70
C PRO A 242 -20.27 -23.13 10.10
N LEU A 243 -18.98 -23.30 10.42
CA LEU A 243 -18.46 -24.53 11.02
C LEU A 243 -19.38 -24.92 12.18
N SER A 244 -19.90 -26.16 12.15
CA SER A 244 -20.68 -26.67 13.26
C SER A 244 -19.85 -26.61 14.53
N THR A 245 -20.48 -26.33 15.67
CA THR A 245 -19.79 -26.21 16.97
C THR A 245 -19.01 -27.46 17.37
N ASP A 246 -19.29 -28.60 16.74
CA ASP A 246 -18.61 -29.87 16.99
C ASP A 246 -17.23 -29.96 16.31
N GLU A 247 -16.92 -29.11 15.32
CA GLU A 247 -15.62 -29.09 14.61
C GLU A 247 -14.61 -28.09 15.23
N LEU A 248 -15.02 -27.32 16.25
CA LEU A 248 -14.21 -26.31 16.92
C LEU A 248 -13.44 -26.82 18.14
N GLU A 249 -13.47 -28.12 18.44
CA GLU A 249 -12.55 -28.74 19.40
C GLU A 249 -11.14 -28.84 18.78
N ILE A 250 -10.49 -27.69 18.66
CA ILE A 250 -9.05 -27.63 18.48
C ILE A 250 -8.44 -28.19 19.77
N GLU A 251 -7.82 -29.38 19.67
CA GLU A 251 -6.95 -29.94 20.70
C GLU A 251 -5.98 -28.84 21.14
N LYS A 252 -6.20 -28.27 22.34
CA LYS A 252 -5.17 -27.56 23.07
C LYS A 252 -4.08 -28.57 23.39
N LYS A 253 -3.12 -28.75 22.49
CA LYS A 253 -1.81 -29.26 22.88
C LYS A 253 -1.13 -28.13 23.62
N ASP A 254 -0.94 -28.34 24.93
CA ASP A 254 -0.14 -27.51 25.81
C ASP A 254 1.25 -27.30 25.17
N SER A 255 1.46 -26.14 24.55
CA SER A 255 2.79 -25.67 24.22
C SER A 255 3.32 -24.95 25.45
N GLU A 256 3.99 -25.69 26.33
CA GLU A 256 4.90 -25.13 27.34
C GLU A 256 6.00 -24.36 26.61
N TRP A 257 5.84 -23.04 26.52
CA TRP A 257 6.96 -22.16 26.24
C TRP A 257 7.81 -22.11 27.51
N LEU A 258 8.93 -22.84 27.49
CA LEU A 258 10.00 -22.72 28.48
C LEU A 258 10.50 -21.27 28.47
N VAL A 259 10.06 -20.48 29.45
CA VAL A 259 10.74 -19.26 29.85
C VAL A 259 11.68 -19.65 30.98
N GLU A 260 12.92 -20.01 30.64
CA GLU A 260 14.00 -20.02 31.62
C GLU A 260 14.25 -18.57 32.04
N THR A 261 13.83 -18.24 33.26
CA THR A 261 14.27 -17.03 33.94
C THR A 261 15.55 -17.40 34.67
N GLU A 262 16.70 -17.05 34.11
CA GLU A 262 17.94 -17.07 34.87
C GLU A 262 17.92 -15.90 35.87
N ASP A 263 17.72 -16.25 37.13
CA ASP A 263 18.05 -15.43 38.29
C ASP A 263 19.52 -15.00 38.22
N THR A 264 19.78 -13.69 38.10
CA THR A 264 21.11 -13.12 38.37
C THR A 264 21.13 -12.63 39.83
N PRO A 265 21.93 -13.22 40.72
CA PRO A 265 22.05 -12.71 42.09
C PRO A 265 23.09 -11.57 42.18
N ALA A 266 22.64 -10.50 42.87
CA ALA A 266 23.34 -9.44 43.63
C ALA A 266 24.70 -8.89 43.13
#